data_AF-A0A1F6CAK4-F1
#
_entry.id   AF-A0A1F6CAK4-F1
#
_cell.length_a   1.000
_cell.length_b   1.000
_cell.length_c   1.000
_cell.angle_alpha   90.00
_cell.angle_beta   90.00
_cell.angle_gamma   90.00
#
_symmetry.space_group_name_H-M   'P 1'
#
loop_
_entity.id
_entity.type
_entity.pdbx_description
1 polymer ?
#
loop_
_entity_poly.entity_id
_entity_poly.type
_entity_poly.pdbx_seq_one_letter_code
_entity_poly.pdbx_strand_id
1 'polypeptide(L)'
;MKNDPVSNETQEPKEYDDRLGNASTCVETLGIEIPCLIDDMKNSTDGAYSGWPDRLFVVDVDGKIAFRGEPGPRGFDPKAMEKALKEVLKK
;
A
#
# COMPACT_ATOMS: atom_id res chain seq x y z
N MET A 1 8.85 -30.47 20.53
CA MET A 1 7.83 -29.64 21.22
C MET A 1 6.97 -29.03 20.15
N LYS A 2 5.66 -29.34 20.15
CA LYS A 2 4.69 -28.77 19.22
C LYS A 2 4.26 -27.43 19.80
N ASN A 3 4.59 -26.33 19.13
CA ASN A 3 4.05 -25.01 19.43
C ASN A 3 3.58 -24.39 18.12
N ASP A 4 2.32 -24.59 17.77
CA ASP A 4 1.56 -23.72 16.87
C ASP A 4 0.17 -23.60 17.52
N PRO A 5 -0.30 -22.39 17.84
CA PRO A 5 -0.63 -21.42 16.80
C PRO A 5 -0.05 -20.03 17.08
N VAL A 6 0.79 -19.51 16.18
CA VAL A 6 0.90 -18.05 16.05
C VAL A 6 -0.34 -17.61 15.29
N SER A 7 -1.35 -17.12 16.00
CA SER A 7 -2.33 -16.23 15.39
C SER A 7 -1.56 -14.99 14.92
N ASN A 8 -1.20 -14.95 13.64
CA ASN A 8 -0.42 -13.86 13.06
C ASN A 8 -1.31 -12.62 12.84
N GLU A 9 -2.00 -12.18 13.89
CA GLU A 9 -2.75 -10.93 13.88
C GLU A 9 -1.74 -9.79 13.99
N THR A 10 -1.49 -9.11 12.87
CA THR A 10 -0.76 -7.85 12.85
C THR A 10 -1.45 -6.89 13.82
N GLN A 11 -0.77 -6.54 14.91
CA GLN A 11 -1.33 -5.64 15.91
C GLN A 11 -1.39 -4.21 15.38
N GLU A 12 -2.37 -3.45 15.85
CA GLU A 12 -2.46 -2.01 15.55
C GLU A 12 -1.20 -1.29 16.07
N PRO A 13 -0.45 -0.61 15.18
CA PRO A 13 0.76 0.12 15.57
C PRO A 13 0.43 1.29 16.49
N LYS A 14 1.14 1.40 17.63
CA LYS A 14 0.99 2.52 18.56
C LYS A 14 2.10 3.55 18.38
N GLU A 15 3.27 3.08 17.98
CA GLU A 15 4.45 3.91 17.69
C GLU A 15 4.96 3.66 16.27
N TYR A 16 5.85 4.53 15.79
CA TYR A 16 6.41 4.41 14.44
C TYR A 16 7.22 3.11 14.25
N ASP A 17 7.94 2.67 15.28
CA ASP A 17 8.72 1.43 15.23
C ASP A 17 7.82 0.18 15.09
N ASP A 18 6.59 0.21 15.61
CA ASP A 18 5.61 -0.85 15.38
C ASP A 18 5.21 -0.90 13.90
N ARG A 19 5.02 0.27 13.26
CA ARG A 19 4.73 0.34 11.81
C ARG A 19 5.90 -0.18 10.99
N LEU A 20 7.12 0.17 11.38
CA LEU A 20 8.34 -0.33 10.74
C LEU A 20 8.40 -1.85 10.83
N GLY A 21 8.18 -2.43 12.01
CA GLY A 21 8.13 -3.89 12.19
C GLY A 21 7.10 -4.55 11.28
N ASN A 22 5.86 -4.05 11.28
CA ASN A 22 4.78 -4.59 10.44
C ASN A 22 5.10 -4.45 8.94
N ALA A 23 5.63 -3.31 8.51
CA ALA A 23 6.00 -3.06 7.11
C ALA A 23 7.17 -3.95 6.67
N SER A 24 8.20 -4.13 7.51
CA SER A 24 9.32 -5.04 7.26
C SER A 24 8.84 -6.47 7.08
N THR A 25 8.00 -6.99 7.97
CA THR A 25 7.40 -8.32 7.82
C THR A 25 6.59 -8.43 6.52
N CYS A 26 5.80 -7.41 6.16
CA CYS A 26 5.03 -7.39 4.92
C CYS A 26 5.92 -7.46 3.67
N VAL A 27 6.94 -6.60 3.59
CA VAL A 27 7.89 -6.55 2.47
C VAL A 27 8.62 -7.88 2.30
N GLU A 28 9.11 -8.45 3.40
CA GLU A 28 9.81 -9.75 3.39
C GLU A 28 8.88 -10.89 2.99
N THR A 29 7.67 -10.95 3.57
CA THR A 29 6.72 -12.04 3.34
C THR A 29 6.17 -12.03 1.92
N LEU A 30 5.90 -10.84 1.36
CA LEU A 30 5.34 -10.68 0.02
C LEU A 30 6.41 -10.58 -1.08
N GLY A 31 7.69 -10.46 -0.71
CA GLY A 31 8.79 -10.28 -1.67
C GLY A 31 8.68 -8.97 -2.45
N ILE A 32 8.36 -7.87 -1.77
CA ILE A 32 8.20 -6.56 -2.42
C ILE A 32 9.58 -6.01 -2.78
N GLU A 33 9.82 -5.82 -4.09
CA GLU A 33 11.11 -5.32 -4.61
C GLU A 33 11.10 -3.80 -4.86
N ILE A 34 9.93 -3.17 -4.87
CA ILE A 34 9.80 -1.72 -5.04
C ILE A 34 10.02 -0.99 -3.71
N PRO A 35 10.50 0.28 -3.73
CA PRO A 35 10.64 1.06 -2.52
C PRO A 35 9.33 1.13 -1.71
N CYS A 36 9.38 0.65 -0.47
CA CYS A 36 8.28 0.73 0.48
C CYS A 36 8.52 1.93 1.40
N LEU A 37 7.49 2.77 1.55
CA LEU A 37 7.48 3.91 2.47
C LEU A 37 6.41 3.68 3.54
N ILE A 38 6.63 4.22 4.72
CA ILE A 38 5.73 4.09 5.86
C ILE A 38 5.04 5.44 6.08
N ASP A 39 3.71 5.44 6.17
CA ASP A 39 2.95 6.65 6.47
C ASP A 39 3.22 7.15 7.91
N ASP A 40 3.13 8.45 8.11
CA ASP A 40 3.34 9.05 9.42
C ASP A 40 2.28 8.59 10.44
N MET A 41 2.56 8.79 11.73
CA MET A 41 1.64 8.40 12.80
C MET A 41 0.30 9.18 12.78
N LYS A 42 0.18 10.24 11.97
CA LYS A 42 -1.06 10.99 11.77
C LYS A 42 -1.89 10.46 10.60
N ASN A 43 -1.42 9.42 9.90
CA ASN A 43 -2.05 8.87 8.71
C ASN A 43 -2.25 9.93 7.62
N SER A 44 -1.29 10.83 7.42
CA SER A 44 -1.48 11.95 6.50
C SER A 44 -1.63 11.49 5.04
N THR A 45 -0.90 10.44 4.64
CA THR A 45 -1.02 9.87 3.28
C THR A 45 -2.35 9.14 3.12
N ASP A 46 -2.73 8.30 4.08
CA ASP A 46 -4.04 7.62 4.06
C ASP A 46 -5.19 8.63 4.04
N GLY A 47 -5.14 9.69 4.85
CA GLY A 47 -6.15 10.75 4.84
C GLY A 47 -6.25 11.48 3.49
N ALA A 48 -5.12 11.76 2.85
CA ALA A 48 -5.07 12.44 1.56
C ALA A 48 -5.56 11.57 0.39
N TYR A 49 -5.29 10.26 0.42
CA TYR A 49 -5.59 9.34 -0.69
C TYR A 49 -6.77 8.40 -0.43
N SER A 50 -7.28 8.34 0.80
CA SER A 50 -8.25 7.34 1.28
C SER A 50 -7.78 5.94 0.89
N GLY A 51 -6.62 5.55 1.42
CA GLY A 51 -5.85 4.37 1.02
C GLY A 51 -6.33 3.06 1.64
N TRP A 52 -7.04 3.12 2.77
CA TRP A 52 -7.57 1.94 3.44
C TRP A 52 -8.71 1.24 2.66
N PRO A 53 -8.78 -0.12 2.64
CA PRO A 53 -7.78 -1.06 3.17
C PRO A 53 -6.57 -1.24 2.25
N ASP A 54 -6.76 -1.08 0.94
CA ASP A 54 -5.74 -0.94 -0.07
C ASP A 54 -6.26 -0.04 -1.20
N ARG A 55 -5.34 0.60 -1.94
CA ARG A 55 -5.69 1.43 -3.09
C ARG A 55 -4.53 1.62 -4.06
N LEU A 56 -4.86 1.64 -5.35
CA LEU A 56 -3.91 1.88 -6.44
C LEU A 56 -4.10 3.29 -7.02
N PHE A 57 -2.99 3.97 -7.30
CA PHE A 57 -2.97 5.28 -7.93
C PHE A 57 -1.91 5.34 -9.03
N VAL A 58 -2.15 6.18 -10.03
CA VAL A 58 -1.11 6.67 -10.95
C VAL A 58 -1.09 8.19 -10.84
N VAL A 59 0.08 8.73 -10.50
CA VAL A 59 0.36 10.17 -10.50
C VAL A 59 1.27 10.45 -11.70
N ASP A 60 0.88 11.41 -12.54
CA ASP A 60 1.66 11.79 -13.72
C ASP A 60 2.83 12.74 -13.38
N VAL A 61 3.63 13.08 -14.39
CA VAL A 61 4.82 13.94 -14.25
C VAL A 61 4.51 15.37 -13.82
N ASP A 62 3.26 15.82 -14.00
CA ASP A 62 2.78 17.14 -13.54
C ASP A 62 2.22 17.07 -12.11
N GLY A 63 2.30 15.90 -11.46
CA GLY A 63 1.76 15.68 -10.12
C GLY A 63 0.25 15.48 -10.07
N LYS A 64 -0.42 15.19 -11.20
CA LYS A 64 -1.87 14.98 -11.25
C LYS A 64 -2.22 13.51 -11.13
N ILE A 65 -3.35 13.22 -10.50
CA ILE A 65 -3.89 11.86 -10.42
C ILE A 65 -4.46 11.48 -11.80
N ALA A 66 -3.74 10.63 -12.53
CA ALA A 66 -4.17 10.06 -13.80
C ALA A 66 -5.05 8.82 -13.62
N PHE A 67 -4.94 8.14 -12.47
CA PHE A 67 -5.78 7.02 -12.09
C PHE A 67 -5.97 6.95 -10.58
N ARG A 68 -7.21 6.71 -10.16
CA ARG A 68 -7.60 6.41 -8.77
C ARG A 68 -8.42 5.13 -8.79
N GLY A 69 -7.89 4.06 -8.19
CA GLY A 69 -8.61 2.80 -8.04
C GLY A 69 -9.78 2.91 -7.06
N GLU A 70 -10.70 1.96 -7.15
CA GLU A 70 -11.77 1.78 -6.17
C GLU A 70 -11.21 1.22 -4.85
N PRO A 71 -11.90 1.40 -3.70
CA PRO A 71 -11.45 0.85 -2.42
C PRO A 71 -11.32 -0.68 -2.42
N GLY A 72 -10.25 -1.18 -1.80
CA GLY A 72 -9.98 -2.60 -1.63
C GLY A 72 -10.93 -3.36 -0.68
N PRO A 73 -10.81 -4.70 -0.65
CA PRO A 73 -9.99 -5.51 -1.56
C PRO A 73 -10.67 -5.72 -2.92
N ARG A 74 -11.98 -5.45 -3.03
CA ARG A 74 -12.76 -5.70 -4.27
C ARG A 74 -12.39 -4.73 -5.40
N GLY A 75 -11.93 -3.54 -5.07
CA GLY A 75 -11.50 -2.51 -6.03
C GLY A 75 -10.05 -2.61 -6.47
N PHE A 76 -9.27 -3.56 -5.94
CA PHE A 76 -7.87 -3.72 -6.26
C PHE A 76 -7.70 -4.31 -7.68
N ASP A 77 -7.46 -3.46 -8.67
CA ASP A 77 -7.29 -3.84 -10.07
C ASP A 77 -5.96 -3.33 -10.67
N PRO A 78 -4.89 -4.15 -10.59
CA PRO A 78 -3.59 -3.83 -11.18
C PRO A 78 -3.63 -3.69 -12.70
N LYS A 79 -4.54 -4.36 -13.41
CA LYS A 79 -4.62 -4.29 -14.88
C LYS A 79 -5.18 -2.95 -15.33
N ALA A 80 -6.18 -2.42 -14.61
CA ALA A 80 -6.70 -1.08 -14.84
C ALA A 80 -5.62 -0.01 -14.57
N MET A 81 -4.87 -0.16 -13.47
CA MET A 81 -3.74 0.73 -13.15
C MET A 81 -2.65 0.68 -14.25
N GLU A 82 -2.22 -0.52 -14.67
CA GLU A 82 -1.22 -0.70 -15.72
C GLU A 82 -1.65 -0.04 -17.04
N LYS A 83 -2.92 -0.20 -17.42
CA LYS A 83 -3.46 0.48 -18.60
C LYS A 83 -3.35 1.99 -18.48
N ALA A 84 -3.74 2.56 -17.35
CA ALA A 84 -3.65 4.00 -17.12
C ALA A 84 -2.20 4.50 -17.14
N LEU A 85 -1.27 3.76 -16.52
CA LEU A 85 0.16 4.07 -16.55
C LEU A 85 0.71 4.09 -17.99
N LYS A 86 0.33 3.11 -18.83
CA LYS A 86 0.72 3.09 -20.25
C LYS A 86 0.19 4.30 -21.01
N GLU A 87 -1.01 4.80 -20.70
CA GLU A 87 -1.52 6.02 -21.33
C GLU A 87 -0.77 7.27 -20.87
N VAL A 88 -0.33 7.32 -19.60
CA VAL A 88 0.53 8.42 -19.11
C VAL A 88 1.88 8.43 -19.83
N LEU A 89 2.49 7.26 -20.07
CA LEU A 89 3.81 7.14 -20.70
C LEU A 89 3.83 7.41 -22.22
N LYS A 90 2.67 7.50 -22.88
CA LYS A 90 2.59 7.85 -24.32
C LYS A 90 2.62 9.35 -24.59
N LYS A 91 2.42 10.17 -23.56
CA LYS A 91 2.43 11.62 -23.64
C LYS A 91 3.86 12.14 -23.63
#